data_AF-A0A7V3VSY0-F1
#
_entry.id   AF-A0A7V3VSY0-F1
#
_cell.length_a   1.000
_cell.length_b   1.000
_cell.length_c   1.000
_cell.angle_alpha   90.00
_cell.angle_beta   90.00
_cell.angle_gamma   90.00
#
_symmetry.space_group_name_H-M   'P 1'
#
loop_
_entity.id
_entity.type
_entity.pdbx_description
1 polymer ?
#
loop_
_entity_poly.entity_id
_entity_poly.type
_entity_poly.pdbx_seq_one_letter_code
_entity_poly.pdbx_strand_id
1 'polypeptide(L)'
;MVKLKKWVFLILALEMGSIVFASPWALVLTGGGARGAYEAGALKAVKELRLDVKGVYGTSVGALNGAFFCQGITDELYNMWQELSYSNVMSIPSTPSNKNSNLYFRIAQRIFTFHLIDVKPLRKLVSEYLNEEEIRKSGISFGIVTYDLSKFTPVEIYLSEIPDGKLLDYVMASANYPIFQRQVINGSMYIDGGVYNNAPVDMALKKGFSKILLINVSDIPISLPPIPEGVELKTINPSGSLGNAMNFNPEDEKRLEEMGYLDTMKSFGKFVGENYYIYPPKRPILIDALLSMDATELSKIADTLGLNISGYSRNFAVY
;
A
#
# COMPACT_ATOMS: atom_id res chain seq x y z
N MET A 1 28.91 0.79 56.56
CA MET A 1 27.60 0.60 55.90
C MET A 1 27.10 1.77 55.05
N VAL A 2 27.47 3.04 55.31
CA VAL A 2 26.94 4.20 54.56
C VAL A 2 27.56 4.38 53.15
N LYS A 3 28.83 4.01 52.95
CA LYS A 3 29.50 4.12 51.63
C LYS A 3 28.93 3.16 50.58
N LEU A 4 28.51 1.96 50.97
CA LEU A 4 27.98 0.96 50.05
C LEU A 4 26.62 1.37 49.43
N LYS A 5 25.79 2.09 50.20
CA LYS A 5 24.49 2.60 49.72
C LYS A 5 24.62 3.68 48.64
N LYS A 6 25.69 4.51 48.67
CA LYS A 6 25.93 5.54 47.63
C LYS A 6 26.30 4.92 46.28
N TRP A 7 27.09 3.84 46.28
CA TRP A 7 27.48 3.16 45.04
C TRP A 7 26.31 2.41 44.40
N VAL A 8 25.45 1.77 45.19
CA VAL A 8 24.22 1.13 44.68
C VAL A 8 23.29 2.17 44.04
N PHE A 9 23.15 3.35 44.64
CA PHE A 9 22.33 4.43 44.09
C PHE A 9 22.93 5.03 42.80
N LEU A 10 24.27 5.13 42.72
CA LEU A 10 24.97 5.63 41.53
C LEU A 10 24.90 4.62 40.37
N ILE A 11 25.01 3.32 40.66
CA ILE A 11 24.86 2.25 39.67
C ILE A 11 23.41 2.19 39.15
N LEU A 12 22.43 2.26 40.04
CA LEU A 12 21.01 2.34 39.64
C LEU A 12 20.70 3.62 38.84
N ALA A 13 21.33 4.76 39.17
CA ALA A 13 21.18 5.99 38.41
C ALA A 13 21.87 5.94 37.02
N LEU A 14 22.99 5.21 36.90
CA LEU A 14 23.67 4.97 35.63
C LEU A 14 22.91 3.96 34.74
N GLU A 15 22.27 2.95 35.35
CA GLU A 15 21.36 2.03 34.65
C GLU A 15 20.04 2.72 34.25
N MET A 16 19.48 3.58 35.09
CA MET A 16 18.28 4.38 34.77
C MET A 16 18.55 5.51 33.77
N GLY A 17 19.77 6.06 33.75
CA GLY A 17 20.21 7.06 32.76
C GLY A 17 20.36 6.49 31.35
N SER A 18 20.20 5.17 31.18
CA SER A 18 20.32 4.46 29.90
C SER A 18 19.01 3.81 29.46
N ILE A 19 17.85 4.24 30.00
CA ILE A 19 16.58 4.00 29.31
C ILE A 19 16.56 4.94 28.11
N VAL A 20 17.30 4.57 27.07
CA VAL A 20 17.09 5.08 25.71
C VAL A 20 15.71 4.57 25.34
N PHE A 21 14.68 5.36 25.61
CA PHE A 21 13.38 5.13 24.99
C PHE A 21 13.64 5.19 23.49
N ALA A 22 13.52 4.04 22.82
CA ALA A 22 13.67 3.98 21.39
C ALA A 22 12.70 5.00 20.78
N SER A 23 13.21 5.94 19.99
CA SER A 23 12.38 6.96 19.36
C SER A 23 11.22 6.30 18.62
N PRO A 24 9.98 6.79 18.78
CA PRO A 24 8.83 6.20 18.10
C PRO A 24 8.96 6.38 16.58
N TRP A 25 8.38 5.43 15.85
CA TRP A 25 8.33 5.46 14.40
C TRP A 25 7.21 6.37 13.90
N ALA A 26 7.48 7.07 12.80
CA ALA A 26 6.46 7.56 11.89
C ALA A 26 6.38 6.65 10.66
N LEU A 27 5.18 6.22 10.30
CA LEU A 27 4.91 5.59 9.01
C LEU A 27 4.59 6.66 7.99
N VAL A 28 5.20 6.54 6.81
CA VAL A 28 4.86 7.34 5.63
C VAL A 28 4.39 6.39 4.54
N LEU A 29 3.16 6.57 4.09
CA LEU A 29 2.47 5.70 3.13
C LEU A 29 2.19 6.48 1.85
N THR A 30 2.54 5.90 0.71
CA THR A 30 2.52 6.60 -0.57
C THR A 30 1.26 6.31 -1.37
N GLY A 31 0.93 7.18 -2.32
CA GLY A 31 -0.16 6.91 -3.26
C GLY A 31 0.25 5.89 -4.33
N GLY A 32 -0.66 4.96 -4.64
CA GLY A 32 -0.45 3.91 -5.65
C GLY A 32 -1.71 3.15 -6.10
N GLY A 33 -2.92 3.60 -5.73
CA GLY A 33 -4.19 2.94 -6.10
C GLY A 33 -4.28 1.51 -5.56
N ALA A 34 -4.61 0.54 -6.43
CA ALA A 34 -4.72 -0.88 -6.09
C ALA A 34 -3.46 -1.48 -5.45
N ARG A 35 -2.30 -0.81 -5.60
CA ARG A 35 -1.05 -1.22 -4.95
C ARG A 35 -1.05 -1.03 -3.44
N GLY A 36 -2.09 -0.40 -2.89
CA GLY A 36 -2.32 -0.35 -1.45
C GLY A 36 -2.39 -1.72 -0.77
N ALA A 37 -2.70 -2.79 -1.51
CA ALA A 37 -2.56 -4.17 -1.01
C ALA A 37 -1.13 -4.46 -0.51
N TYR A 38 -0.09 -3.96 -1.20
CA TYR A 38 1.29 -4.07 -0.73
C TYR A 38 1.48 -3.38 0.63
N GLU A 39 0.94 -2.18 0.79
CA GLU A 39 1.01 -1.46 2.07
C GLU A 39 0.26 -2.22 3.17
N ALA A 40 -0.88 -2.85 2.89
CA ALA A 40 -1.62 -3.65 3.88
C ALA A 40 -0.77 -4.80 4.42
N GLY A 41 -0.05 -5.51 3.55
CA GLY A 41 0.93 -6.52 3.96
C GLY A 41 2.09 -5.96 4.78
N ALA A 42 2.64 -4.82 4.37
CA ALA A 42 3.69 -4.13 5.13
C ALA A 42 3.21 -3.69 6.52
N LEU A 43 1.99 -3.15 6.63
CA LEU A 43 1.37 -2.72 7.89
C LEU A 43 1.12 -3.91 8.82
N LYS A 44 0.72 -5.07 8.28
CA LYS A 44 0.64 -6.32 9.04
C LYS A 44 1.99 -6.71 9.63
N ALA A 45 3.06 -6.64 8.85
CA ALA A 45 4.41 -6.90 9.35
C ALA A 45 4.84 -5.86 10.42
N VAL A 46 4.53 -4.58 10.23
CA VAL A 46 4.78 -3.52 11.23
C VAL A 46 4.10 -3.83 12.56
N LYS A 47 2.83 -4.26 12.52
CA LYS A 47 2.06 -4.68 13.70
C LYS A 47 2.71 -5.89 14.39
N GLU A 48 3.08 -6.93 13.63
CA GLU A 48 3.73 -8.14 14.17
C GLU A 48 5.13 -7.89 14.76
N LEU A 49 5.88 -6.96 14.15
CA LEU A 49 7.18 -6.49 14.66
C LEU A 49 7.04 -5.65 15.94
N ARG A 50 5.81 -5.25 16.30
CA ARG A 50 5.51 -4.39 17.47
C ARG A 50 6.30 -3.09 17.46
N LEU A 51 6.41 -2.47 16.28
CA LEU A 51 7.03 -1.15 16.17
C LEU A 51 6.17 -0.14 16.95
N ASP A 52 6.79 0.68 17.80
CA ASP A 52 6.09 1.76 18.49
C ASP A 52 5.84 2.91 17.50
N VAL A 53 4.70 2.84 16.80
CA VAL A 53 4.27 3.85 15.83
C VAL A 53 3.49 4.93 16.55
N LYS A 54 3.94 6.18 16.45
CA LYS A 54 3.23 7.37 16.98
C LYS A 54 2.87 8.38 15.90
N GLY A 55 3.28 8.15 14.65
CA GLY A 55 2.94 9.01 13.51
C GLY A 55 2.57 8.19 12.29
N VAL A 56 1.57 8.63 11.53
CA VAL A 56 1.16 8.02 10.26
C VAL A 56 0.80 9.14 9.28
N TYR A 57 1.45 9.20 8.13
CA TYR A 57 1.24 10.25 7.14
C TYR A 57 1.05 9.60 5.77
N GLY A 58 -0.08 9.88 5.13
CA GLY A 58 -0.50 9.15 3.94
C GLY A 58 -0.96 10.04 2.81
N THR A 59 -0.77 9.54 1.59
CA THR A 59 -1.34 10.13 0.36
C THR A 59 -2.14 9.08 -0.38
N SER A 60 -3.35 9.44 -0.84
CA SER A 60 -4.22 8.56 -1.60
C SER A 60 -4.53 7.27 -0.85
N VAL A 61 -4.28 6.10 -1.45
CA VAL A 61 -4.43 4.81 -0.79
C VAL A 61 -3.62 4.71 0.52
N GLY A 62 -2.47 5.39 0.62
CA GLY A 62 -1.70 5.46 1.85
C GLY A 62 -2.42 6.24 2.96
N ALA A 63 -3.22 7.25 2.63
CA ALA A 63 -4.07 7.93 3.63
C ALA A 63 -5.19 7.02 4.11
N LEU A 64 -5.79 6.24 3.21
CA LEU A 64 -6.85 5.28 3.53
C LEU A 64 -6.32 4.14 4.42
N ASN A 65 -5.25 3.47 3.99
CA ASN A 65 -4.60 2.41 4.76
C ASN A 65 -4.08 2.94 6.11
N GLY A 66 -3.53 4.16 6.12
CA GLY A 66 -3.05 4.81 7.33
C GLY A 66 -4.16 5.10 8.34
N ALA A 67 -5.33 5.54 7.88
CA ALA A 67 -6.50 5.75 8.74
C ALA A 67 -6.93 4.45 9.42
N PHE A 68 -7.01 3.36 8.67
CA PHE A 68 -7.35 2.03 9.20
C PHE A 68 -6.30 1.48 10.17
N PHE A 69 -5.01 1.73 9.91
CA PHE A 69 -3.95 1.40 10.85
C PHE A 69 -4.11 2.18 12.17
N CYS A 70 -4.44 3.47 12.12
CA CYS A 70 -4.57 4.31 13.31
C CYS A 70 -5.67 3.82 14.27
N GLN A 71 -6.81 3.33 13.76
CA GLN A 71 -7.87 2.74 14.59
C GLN A 71 -7.63 1.27 14.98
N GLY A 72 -6.48 0.68 14.59
CA GLY A 72 -6.08 -0.65 15.03
C GLY A 72 -6.71 -1.83 14.27
N ILE A 73 -7.36 -1.60 13.13
CA ILE A 73 -8.04 -2.66 12.34
C ILE A 73 -7.16 -3.27 11.24
N THR A 74 -5.87 -3.45 11.51
CA THR A 74 -4.90 -3.91 10.49
C THR A 74 -5.22 -5.30 9.92
N ASP A 75 -5.85 -6.19 10.70
CA ASP A 75 -6.16 -7.53 10.22
C ASP A 75 -7.39 -7.50 9.30
N GLU A 76 -8.38 -6.68 9.64
CA GLU A 76 -9.55 -6.39 8.82
C GLU A 76 -9.15 -5.70 7.52
N LEU A 77 -8.19 -4.76 7.59
CA LEU A 77 -7.61 -4.12 6.40
C LEU A 77 -7.01 -5.16 5.45
N TYR A 78 -6.20 -6.07 5.98
CA TYR A 78 -5.58 -7.14 5.21
C TYR A 78 -6.66 -8.03 4.55
N ASN A 79 -7.67 -8.48 5.30
CA ASN A 79 -8.74 -9.28 4.72
C ASN A 79 -9.57 -8.51 3.67
N MET A 80 -9.85 -7.22 3.92
CA MET A 80 -10.59 -6.37 2.99
C MET A 80 -9.89 -6.27 1.63
N TRP A 81 -8.55 -6.17 1.59
CA TRP A 81 -7.80 -6.13 0.34
C TRP A 81 -7.86 -7.44 -0.45
N GLN A 82 -8.08 -8.59 0.19
CA GLN A 82 -8.24 -9.88 -0.50
C GLN A 82 -9.62 -10.08 -1.12
N GLU A 83 -10.63 -9.44 -0.54
CA GLU A 83 -12.01 -9.49 -0.99
C GLU A 83 -12.36 -8.34 -1.94
N LEU A 84 -11.43 -7.39 -2.11
CA LEU A 84 -11.64 -6.22 -2.93
C LEU A 84 -11.79 -6.62 -4.40
N SER A 85 -12.70 -5.93 -5.08
CA SER A 85 -12.87 -6.08 -6.50
C SER A 85 -13.21 -4.74 -7.13
N TYR A 86 -13.11 -4.67 -8.45
CA TYR A 86 -13.45 -3.46 -9.21
C TYR A 86 -14.82 -2.86 -8.85
N SER A 87 -15.84 -3.68 -8.59
CA SER A 87 -17.19 -3.20 -8.27
C SER A 87 -17.30 -2.59 -6.88
N ASN A 88 -16.40 -2.95 -5.96
CA ASN A 88 -16.30 -2.33 -4.64
C ASN A 88 -15.67 -0.94 -4.71
N VAL A 89 -14.82 -0.68 -5.71
CA VAL A 89 -14.11 0.60 -5.85
C VAL A 89 -14.85 1.56 -6.79
N MET A 90 -15.34 1.04 -7.92
CA MET A 90 -15.85 1.86 -9.03
C MET A 90 -17.11 1.28 -9.63
N SER A 91 -18.04 2.16 -9.99
CA SER A 91 -19.19 1.78 -10.81
C SER A 91 -18.78 1.63 -12.29
N ILE A 92 -18.27 0.45 -12.66
CA ILE A 92 -18.08 0.10 -14.08
C ILE A 92 -19.44 -0.38 -14.60
N PRO A 93 -20.13 0.32 -15.51
CA PRO A 93 -21.34 -0.26 -16.06
C PRO A 93 -20.96 -1.46 -16.92
N SER A 94 -21.78 -2.48 -16.76
CA SER A 94 -21.78 -3.67 -17.57
C SER A 94 -21.79 -3.28 -19.05
N THR A 95 -20.84 -3.84 -19.76
CA THR A 95 -20.75 -3.77 -21.20
C THR A 95 -20.54 -5.17 -21.70
N PRO A 96 -21.14 -5.53 -22.84
CA PRO A 96 -21.07 -6.89 -23.33
C PRO A 96 -19.61 -7.30 -23.54
N SER A 97 -19.32 -8.52 -23.09
CA SER A 97 -18.09 -9.26 -23.33
C SER A 97 -17.71 -9.18 -24.81
N ASN A 98 -16.63 -8.47 -25.13
CA ASN A 98 -15.84 -8.79 -26.29
C ASN A 98 -14.37 -8.84 -25.85
N LYS A 99 -13.87 -10.07 -25.72
CA LYS A 99 -12.47 -10.39 -25.43
C LYS A 99 -11.66 -9.94 -26.65
N ASN A 100 -11.20 -8.68 -26.64
CA ASN A 100 -9.96 -8.18 -27.25
C ASN A 100 -9.96 -6.64 -27.22
N SER A 101 -8.84 -6.08 -26.74
CA SER A 101 -8.39 -4.66 -26.79
C SER A 101 -9.29 -3.51 -26.31
N ASN A 102 -10.48 -3.77 -25.77
CA ASN A 102 -11.47 -2.70 -25.58
C ASN A 102 -11.47 -1.97 -24.22
N LEU A 103 -10.80 -2.43 -23.14
CA LEU A 103 -10.95 -1.77 -21.82
C LEU A 103 -10.31 -0.38 -21.78
N TYR A 104 -9.06 -0.23 -22.20
CA TYR A 104 -8.39 1.08 -22.29
C TYR A 104 -9.09 1.99 -23.30
N PHE A 105 -9.55 1.43 -24.42
CA PHE A 105 -10.31 2.16 -25.43
C PHE A 105 -11.67 2.64 -24.89
N ARG A 106 -12.33 1.84 -24.03
CA ARG A 106 -13.61 2.18 -23.40
C ARG A 106 -13.47 3.08 -22.19
N ILE A 107 -12.36 3.02 -21.46
CA ILE A 107 -11.99 4.02 -20.46
C ILE A 107 -11.71 5.35 -21.17
N ALA A 108 -10.91 5.34 -22.24
CA ALA A 108 -10.65 6.53 -23.06
C ALA A 108 -11.93 7.11 -23.66
N GLN A 109 -12.82 6.28 -24.21
CA GLN A 109 -14.11 6.70 -24.76
C GLN A 109 -15.08 7.24 -23.68
N ARG A 110 -15.05 6.70 -22.45
CA ARG A 110 -15.83 7.22 -21.31
C ARG A 110 -15.30 8.56 -20.77
N ILE A 111 -13.98 8.72 -20.72
CA ILE A 111 -13.33 9.99 -20.37
C ILE A 111 -13.69 11.05 -21.40
N PHE A 112 -13.72 10.70 -22.70
CA PHE A 112 -14.03 11.64 -23.79
C PHE A 112 -15.50 12.08 -23.83
N THR A 113 -16.42 11.36 -23.14
CA THR A 113 -17.88 11.62 -23.14
C THR A 113 -18.40 12.22 -21.81
N PHE A 114 -17.52 12.80 -20.98
CA PHE A 114 -17.85 13.58 -19.76
C PHE A 114 -18.49 12.86 -18.55
N HIS A 115 -18.16 11.59 -18.26
CA HIS A 115 -18.64 10.97 -17.01
C HIS A 115 -17.49 10.34 -16.22
N LEU A 116 -16.85 11.17 -15.38
CA LEU A 116 -15.90 10.75 -14.34
C LEU A 116 -16.45 9.53 -13.59
N ILE A 117 -15.56 8.63 -13.17
CA ILE A 117 -15.93 7.36 -12.54
C ILE A 117 -16.60 7.63 -11.19
N ASP A 118 -17.80 7.07 -10.99
CA ASP A 118 -18.53 7.16 -9.72
C ASP A 118 -17.87 6.23 -8.68
N VAL A 119 -17.42 6.87 -7.60
CA VAL A 119 -16.71 6.25 -6.46
C VAL A 119 -17.58 6.11 -5.21
N LYS A 120 -18.92 6.22 -5.34
CA LYS A 120 -19.86 5.87 -4.26
C LYS A 120 -19.62 4.48 -3.68
N PRO A 121 -19.29 3.42 -4.47
CA PRO A 121 -18.96 2.11 -3.91
C PRO A 121 -17.77 2.19 -2.94
N LEU A 122 -16.69 2.86 -3.35
CA LEU A 122 -15.52 3.07 -2.49
C LEU A 122 -15.88 3.87 -1.24
N ARG A 123 -16.63 4.97 -1.38
CA ARG A 123 -17.07 5.77 -0.23
C ARG A 123 -17.89 4.94 0.75
N LYS A 124 -18.79 4.11 0.25
CA LYS A 124 -19.61 3.21 1.08
C LYS A 124 -18.72 2.21 1.81
N LEU A 125 -17.82 1.53 1.10
CA LEU A 125 -16.88 0.58 1.69
C LEU A 125 -16.06 1.25 2.80
N VAL A 126 -15.41 2.39 2.53
CA VAL A 126 -14.60 3.08 3.53
C VAL A 126 -15.45 3.53 4.73
N SER A 127 -16.69 3.99 4.50
CA SER A 127 -17.59 4.41 5.58
C SER A 127 -18.06 3.27 6.50
N GLU A 128 -18.06 2.03 6.02
CA GLU A 128 -18.43 0.86 6.82
C GLU A 128 -17.34 0.48 7.84
N TYR A 129 -16.08 0.79 7.53
CA TYR A 129 -14.93 0.45 8.37
C TYR A 129 -14.34 1.63 9.13
N LEU A 130 -14.38 2.84 8.57
CA LEU A 130 -13.72 4.01 9.14
C LEU A 130 -14.50 4.54 10.36
N ASN A 131 -13.84 4.51 11.51
CA ASN A 131 -14.37 5.08 12.76
C ASN A 131 -13.49 6.26 13.21
N GLU A 132 -13.95 7.47 12.94
CA GLU A 132 -13.21 8.70 13.26
C GLU A 132 -12.92 8.85 14.77
N GLU A 133 -13.83 8.42 15.63
CA GLU A 133 -13.66 8.51 17.08
C GLU A 133 -12.49 7.63 17.55
N GLU A 134 -12.41 6.40 17.06
CA GLU A 134 -11.31 5.48 17.38
C GLU A 134 -9.97 5.97 16.82
N ILE A 135 -9.97 6.55 15.60
CA ILE A 135 -8.77 7.16 15.03
C ILE A 135 -8.28 8.33 15.91
N ARG A 136 -9.18 9.19 16.38
CA ARG A 136 -8.84 10.33 17.27
C ARG A 136 -8.35 9.88 18.65
N LYS A 137 -8.91 8.79 19.20
CA LYS A 137 -8.50 8.22 20.50
C LYS A 137 -7.17 7.46 20.45
N SER A 138 -6.72 7.04 19.27
CA SER A 138 -5.49 6.25 19.09
C SER A 138 -4.22 6.90 19.67
N GLY A 139 -4.20 8.24 19.77
CA GLY A 139 -3.01 8.99 20.15
C GLY A 139 -1.90 9.02 19.08
N ILE A 140 -2.17 8.49 17.88
CA ILE A 140 -1.26 8.53 16.74
C ILE A 140 -1.43 9.86 16.01
N SER A 141 -0.31 10.56 15.75
CA SER A 141 -0.30 11.76 14.91
C SER A 141 -0.56 11.37 13.46
N PHE A 142 -1.80 11.52 13.01
CA PHE A 142 -2.22 11.20 11.65
C PHE A 142 -2.23 12.44 10.74
N GLY A 143 -1.82 12.30 9.48
CA GLY A 143 -1.89 13.36 8.47
C GLY A 143 -2.15 12.85 7.06
N ILE A 144 -2.78 13.72 6.27
CA ILE A 144 -3.28 13.43 4.92
C ILE A 144 -2.78 14.49 3.95
N VAL A 145 -2.39 14.07 2.74
CA VAL A 145 -2.13 14.99 1.62
C VAL A 145 -3.28 14.94 0.62
N THR A 146 -3.78 16.11 0.22
CA THR A 146 -4.69 16.31 -0.91
C THR A 146 -4.36 17.62 -1.61
N TYR A 147 -5.10 17.99 -2.66
CA TYR A 147 -4.88 19.22 -3.40
C TYR A 147 -6.22 19.92 -3.66
N ASP A 148 -6.35 21.18 -3.23
CA ASP A 148 -7.54 22.01 -3.46
C ASP A 148 -7.47 22.61 -4.87
N LEU A 149 -8.27 22.07 -5.79
CA LEU A 149 -8.37 22.51 -7.19
C LEU A 149 -9.10 23.86 -7.33
N SER A 150 -9.94 24.22 -6.37
CA SER A 150 -10.62 25.52 -6.39
C SER A 150 -9.65 26.66 -6.09
N LYS A 151 -8.64 26.41 -5.25
CA LYS A 151 -7.62 27.40 -4.86
C LYS A 151 -6.26 27.19 -5.53
N PHE A 152 -6.06 26.06 -6.19
CA PHE A 152 -4.77 25.64 -6.76
C PHE A 152 -3.65 25.59 -5.70
N THR A 153 -3.97 25.01 -4.54
CA THR A 153 -3.03 24.92 -3.42
C THR A 153 -2.94 23.49 -2.88
N PRO A 154 -1.73 23.01 -2.54
CA PRO A 154 -1.58 21.76 -1.81
C PRO A 154 -2.18 21.87 -0.42
N VAL A 155 -2.71 20.75 0.08
CA VAL A 155 -3.31 20.64 1.42
C VAL A 155 -2.67 19.45 2.13
N GLU A 156 -1.73 19.75 3.01
CA GLU A 156 -1.19 18.83 4.01
C GLU A 156 -1.93 19.12 5.31
N ILE A 157 -2.78 18.21 5.76
CA ILE A 157 -3.66 18.44 6.92
C ILE A 157 -3.47 17.33 7.96
N TYR A 158 -3.27 17.72 9.22
CA TYR A 158 -3.21 16.79 10.33
C TYR A 158 -4.61 16.49 10.89
N LEU A 159 -4.80 15.32 11.50
CA LEU A 159 -6.08 14.92 12.11
C LEU A 159 -6.61 15.95 13.12
N SER A 160 -5.71 16.63 13.85
CA SER A 160 -6.05 17.70 14.79
C SER A 160 -6.67 18.94 14.13
N GLU A 161 -6.48 19.12 12.83
CA GLU A 161 -6.98 20.26 12.06
C GLU A 161 -8.24 19.90 11.25
N ILE A 162 -8.53 18.61 11.08
CA ILE A 162 -9.74 18.13 10.42
C ILE A 162 -10.93 18.33 11.39
N PRO A 163 -12.00 19.03 10.98
CA PRO A 163 -13.20 19.16 11.82
C PRO A 163 -13.84 17.81 12.15
N ASP A 164 -14.49 17.70 13.30
CA ASP A 164 -15.18 16.48 13.70
C ASP A 164 -16.25 16.08 12.68
N GLY A 165 -16.29 14.79 12.35
CA GLY A 165 -17.20 14.21 11.36
C GLY A 165 -16.79 14.47 9.91
N LYS A 166 -15.59 15.00 9.66
CA LYS A 166 -15.07 15.28 8.31
C LYS A 166 -13.92 14.37 7.89
N LEU A 167 -13.45 13.46 8.73
CA LEU A 167 -12.29 12.63 8.39
C LEU A 167 -12.51 11.81 7.10
N LEU A 168 -13.68 11.16 6.97
CA LEU A 168 -14.03 10.43 5.76
C LEU A 168 -13.95 11.31 4.50
N ASP A 169 -14.40 12.57 4.58
CA ASP A 169 -14.39 13.48 3.44
C ASP A 169 -12.94 13.77 2.99
N TYR A 170 -12.01 14.00 3.94
CA TYR A 170 -10.60 14.25 3.64
C TYR A 170 -9.85 13.00 3.17
N VAL A 171 -10.14 11.82 3.74
CA VAL A 171 -9.59 10.55 3.24
C VAL A 171 -10.03 10.30 1.80
N MET A 172 -11.32 10.50 1.50
CA MET A 172 -11.84 10.36 0.14
C MET A 172 -11.30 11.42 -0.82
N ALA A 173 -11.02 12.65 -0.36
CA ALA A 173 -10.36 13.68 -1.15
C ALA A 173 -8.93 13.30 -1.50
N SER A 174 -8.19 12.74 -0.55
CA SER A 174 -6.82 12.24 -0.77
C SER A 174 -6.78 11.10 -1.78
N ALA A 175 -7.77 10.20 -1.75
CA ALA A 175 -7.90 9.08 -2.69
C ALA A 175 -8.68 9.43 -3.98
N ASN A 176 -8.91 10.72 -4.27
CA ASN A 176 -9.68 11.16 -5.43
C ASN A 176 -8.83 11.18 -6.72
N TYR A 177 -8.53 9.99 -7.25
CA TYR A 177 -7.72 9.83 -8.46
C TYR A 177 -8.28 10.68 -9.63
N PRO A 178 -7.46 11.26 -10.54
CA PRO A 178 -7.92 12.26 -11.50
C PRO A 178 -9.11 11.89 -12.38
N ILE A 179 -9.35 10.60 -12.62
CA ILE A 179 -10.47 10.09 -13.42
C ILE A 179 -11.77 9.90 -12.62
N PHE A 180 -11.74 10.08 -11.30
CA PHE A 180 -12.89 9.92 -10.40
C PHE A 180 -13.72 11.19 -10.30
N GLN A 181 -15.01 11.04 -9.94
CA GLN A 181 -15.88 12.17 -9.64
C GLN A 181 -15.28 13.02 -8.52
N ARG A 182 -15.22 14.34 -8.73
CA ARG A 182 -14.53 15.26 -7.82
C ARG A 182 -15.15 15.27 -6.44
N GLN A 183 -14.32 15.17 -5.41
CA GLN A 183 -14.74 15.31 -4.02
C GLN A 183 -14.89 16.79 -3.69
N VAL A 184 -16.05 17.18 -3.14
CA VAL A 184 -16.32 18.57 -2.71
C VAL A 184 -16.39 18.62 -1.20
N ILE A 185 -15.58 19.46 -0.57
CA ILE A 185 -15.60 19.71 0.87
C ILE A 185 -15.79 21.21 1.08
N ASN A 186 -16.88 21.59 1.73
CA ASN A 186 -17.22 22.99 2.02
C ASN A 186 -17.16 23.91 0.78
N GLY A 187 -17.55 23.41 -0.39
CA GLY A 187 -17.56 24.15 -1.65
C GLY A 187 -16.25 24.18 -2.43
N SER A 188 -15.13 23.72 -1.85
CA SER A 188 -13.87 23.50 -2.57
C SER A 188 -13.85 22.12 -3.22
N MET A 189 -13.32 22.03 -4.44
CA MET A 189 -13.06 20.76 -5.14
C MET A 189 -11.66 20.25 -4.82
N TYR A 190 -11.54 18.95 -4.55
CA TYR A 190 -10.28 18.30 -4.22
C TYR A 190 -9.92 17.20 -5.21
N ILE A 191 -8.63 16.92 -5.30
CA ILE A 191 -8.04 15.81 -6.06
C ILE A 191 -6.95 15.13 -5.23
N ASP A 192 -6.55 13.95 -5.67
CA ASP A 192 -5.47 13.16 -5.10
C ASP A 192 -4.20 13.98 -4.82
N GLY A 193 -3.66 13.85 -3.61
CA GLY A 193 -2.47 14.57 -3.16
C GLY A 193 -1.17 14.14 -3.85
N GLY A 194 -1.16 12.99 -4.51
CA GLY A 194 -0.01 12.44 -5.22
C GLY A 194 0.43 13.32 -6.40
N VAL A 195 -0.41 14.25 -6.86
CA VAL A 195 -0.06 15.28 -7.85
C VAL A 195 0.94 16.31 -7.31
N TYR A 196 1.09 16.39 -5.98
CA TYR A 196 1.96 17.34 -5.30
C TYR A 196 3.02 16.63 -4.45
N ASN A 197 2.59 15.85 -3.45
CA ASN A 197 3.49 15.20 -2.50
C ASN A 197 3.00 13.77 -2.26
N ASN A 198 3.58 12.82 -2.99
CA ASN A 198 3.19 11.41 -2.89
C ASN A 198 3.85 10.67 -1.72
N ALA A 199 4.84 11.26 -1.06
CA ALA A 199 5.56 10.66 0.06
C ALA A 199 5.80 11.73 1.15
N PRO A 200 4.81 11.98 2.03
CA PRO A 200 4.81 13.09 2.98
C PRO A 200 5.77 12.88 4.17
N VAL A 201 7.05 12.65 3.88
CA VAL A 201 8.14 12.53 4.86
C VAL A 201 8.33 13.85 5.61
N ASP A 202 8.13 14.97 4.93
CA ASP A 202 8.22 16.30 5.52
C ASP A 202 7.15 16.51 6.61
N MET A 203 5.94 15.94 6.46
CA MET A 203 4.91 15.99 7.51
C MET A 203 5.36 15.29 8.79
N ALA A 204 6.07 14.16 8.67
CA ALA A 204 6.66 13.46 9.81
C ALA A 204 7.79 14.26 10.45
N LEU A 205 8.67 14.85 9.64
CA LEU A 205 9.77 15.70 10.10
C LEU A 205 9.24 16.94 10.85
N LYS A 206 8.21 17.61 10.33
CA LYS A 206 7.53 18.76 10.97
C LYS A 206 6.95 18.42 12.34
N LYS A 207 6.57 17.15 12.57
CA LYS A 207 6.09 16.65 13.87
C LYS A 207 7.21 16.15 14.79
N GLY A 208 8.48 16.28 14.37
CA GLY A 208 9.65 15.97 15.20
C GLY A 208 10.06 14.50 15.21
N PHE A 209 9.57 13.68 14.27
CA PHE A 209 9.96 12.27 14.19
C PHE A 209 11.40 12.12 13.69
N SER A 210 12.22 11.40 14.45
CA SER A 210 13.60 11.04 14.10
C SER A 210 13.74 9.63 13.54
N LYS A 211 12.68 8.82 13.56
CA LYS A 211 12.61 7.50 12.93
C LYS A 211 11.41 7.43 12.00
N ILE A 212 11.67 7.26 10.70
CA ILE A 212 10.66 7.28 9.66
C ILE A 212 10.76 5.97 8.86
N LEU A 213 9.64 5.27 8.72
CA LEU A 213 9.48 4.12 7.85
C LEU A 213 8.59 4.53 6.67
N LEU A 214 9.21 4.67 5.50
CA LEU A 214 8.52 4.97 4.24
C LEU A 214 8.17 3.67 3.52
N ILE A 215 6.88 3.41 3.29
CA ILE A 215 6.42 2.27 2.47
C ILE A 215 6.06 2.83 1.10
N ASN A 216 6.86 2.46 0.09
CA ASN A 216 6.74 3.00 -1.26
C ASN A 216 5.99 2.04 -2.18
N VAL A 217 4.87 2.51 -2.74
CA VAL A 217 4.06 1.83 -3.76
C VAL A 217 3.93 2.64 -5.06
N SER A 218 4.73 3.71 -5.19
CA SER A 218 4.78 4.54 -6.39
C SER A 218 5.74 3.97 -7.42
N ASP A 219 5.35 3.99 -8.70
CA ASP A 219 6.28 3.73 -9.82
C ASP A 219 6.86 5.02 -10.39
N ILE A 220 6.46 6.17 -9.86
CA ILE A 220 7.03 7.46 -10.21
C ILE A 220 8.14 7.74 -9.18
N PRO A 221 9.32 8.22 -9.61
CA PRO A 221 10.36 8.65 -8.69
C PRO A 221 9.80 9.64 -7.66
N ILE A 222 9.99 9.30 -6.39
CA ILE A 222 9.58 10.15 -5.28
C ILE A 222 10.66 11.21 -5.05
N SER A 223 10.24 12.46 -4.95
CA SER A 223 11.09 13.53 -4.43
C SER A 223 10.97 13.58 -2.92
N LEU A 224 12.08 13.35 -2.22
CA LEU A 224 12.14 13.44 -0.76
C LEU A 224 12.66 14.83 -0.34
N PRO A 225 12.18 15.38 0.78
CA PRO A 225 12.77 16.58 1.36
C PRO A 225 14.20 16.29 1.85
N PRO A 226 15.02 17.33 2.06
CA PRO A 226 16.30 17.17 2.75
C PRO A 226 16.10 16.49 4.11
N ILE A 227 16.81 15.39 4.35
CA ILE A 227 16.72 14.63 5.60
C ILE A 227 17.71 15.23 6.60
N PRO A 228 17.26 15.75 7.76
CA PRO A 228 18.15 16.30 8.77
C PRO A 228 19.12 15.26 9.34
N GLU A 229 20.27 15.72 9.82
CA GLU A 229 21.22 14.86 10.52
C GLU A 229 20.57 14.22 11.76
N GLY A 230 20.83 12.93 11.98
CA GLY A 230 20.25 12.16 13.08
C GLY A 230 18.85 11.58 12.82
N VAL A 231 18.24 11.86 11.67
CA VAL A 231 16.98 11.19 11.26
C VAL A 231 17.29 9.87 10.56
N GLU A 232 16.74 8.78 11.09
CA GLU A 232 16.72 7.47 10.45
C GLU A 232 15.52 7.39 9.49
N LEU A 233 15.78 7.44 8.19
CA LEU A 233 14.79 7.13 7.15
C LEU A 233 15.05 5.72 6.62
N LYS A 234 14.12 4.80 6.91
CA LYS A 234 14.08 3.45 6.32
C LYS A 234 13.00 3.41 5.25
N THR A 235 13.36 3.00 4.04
CA THR A 235 12.40 2.84 2.94
C THR A 235 12.19 1.36 2.64
N ILE A 236 10.93 0.94 2.60
CA ILE A 236 10.48 -0.37 2.11
C ILE A 236 10.09 -0.18 0.65
N ASN A 237 10.86 -0.80 -0.24
CA ASN A 237 10.59 -0.83 -1.66
C ASN A 237 10.14 -2.24 -2.07
N PRO A 238 9.23 -2.35 -3.06
CA PRO A 238 8.80 -3.64 -3.59
C PRO A 238 9.99 -4.43 -4.16
N SER A 239 10.11 -5.69 -3.79
CA SER A 239 11.08 -6.62 -4.40
C SER A 239 10.67 -7.10 -5.81
N GLY A 240 9.43 -6.83 -6.22
CA GLY A 240 8.89 -7.23 -7.51
C GLY A 240 7.92 -6.21 -8.10
N SER A 241 7.39 -6.54 -9.28
CA SER A 241 6.42 -5.66 -9.96
C SER A 241 5.15 -5.47 -9.13
N LEU A 242 4.76 -4.20 -8.98
CA LEU A 242 3.50 -3.84 -8.34
C LEU A 242 2.28 -3.95 -9.28
N GLY A 243 2.50 -4.19 -10.59
CA GLY A 243 1.42 -4.17 -11.57
C GLY A 243 0.83 -2.76 -11.77
N ASN A 244 -0.41 -2.68 -12.23
CA ASN A 244 -1.10 -1.43 -12.55
C ASN A 244 -1.87 -0.89 -11.33
N ALA A 245 -1.76 0.42 -11.05
CA ALA A 245 -2.48 1.11 -9.96
C ALA A 245 -4.03 1.04 -10.05
N MET A 246 -4.58 0.60 -11.18
CA MET A 246 -6.02 0.45 -11.42
C MET A 246 -6.43 -1.02 -11.53
N ASN A 247 -5.57 -1.97 -11.16
CA ASN A 247 -5.87 -3.41 -11.23
C ASN A 247 -6.28 -4.01 -9.88
N PHE A 248 -7.59 -4.16 -9.67
CA PHE A 248 -8.19 -4.71 -8.45
C PHE A 248 -8.56 -6.20 -8.65
N ASN A 249 -7.56 -7.01 -9.02
CA ASN A 249 -7.73 -8.46 -9.16
C ASN A 249 -7.30 -9.15 -7.84
N PRO A 250 -8.16 -10.00 -7.24
CA PRO A 250 -7.86 -10.63 -5.95
C PRO A 250 -6.57 -11.45 -5.91
N GLU A 251 -6.20 -12.15 -7.00
CA GLU A 251 -4.94 -12.91 -7.05
C GLU A 251 -3.72 -11.98 -7.05
N ASP A 252 -3.82 -10.85 -7.75
CA ASP A 252 -2.77 -9.85 -7.77
C ASP A 252 -2.67 -9.14 -6.41
N GLU A 253 -3.79 -8.81 -5.79
CA GLU A 253 -3.84 -8.18 -4.46
C GLU A 253 -3.22 -9.08 -3.39
N LYS A 254 -3.59 -10.36 -3.34
CA LYS A 254 -2.97 -11.33 -2.43
C LYS A 254 -1.44 -11.42 -2.61
N ARG A 255 -0.97 -11.45 -3.86
CA ARG A 255 0.47 -11.45 -4.15
C ARG A 255 1.15 -10.17 -3.66
N LEU A 256 0.52 -9.01 -3.82
CA LEU A 256 1.05 -7.73 -3.36
C LEU A 256 1.14 -7.68 -1.84
N GLU A 257 0.10 -8.13 -1.14
CA GLU A 257 0.10 -8.22 0.33
C GLU A 257 1.24 -9.09 0.86
N GLU A 258 1.37 -10.31 0.33
CA GLU A 258 2.43 -11.22 0.75
C GLU A 258 3.82 -10.61 0.47
N MET A 259 4.00 -9.96 -0.68
CA MET A 259 5.25 -9.26 -1.01
C MET A 259 5.56 -8.12 -0.04
N GLY A 260 4.58 -7.28 0.30
CA GLY A 260 4.75 -6.18 1.26
C GLY A 260 5.09 -6.66 2.66
N TYR A 261 4.47 -7.76 3.08
CA TYR A 261 4.78 -8.42 4.34
C TYR A 261 6.23 -8.93 4.38
N LEU A 262 6.65 -9.68 3.36
CA LEU A 262 7.98 -10.27 3.31
C LEU A 262 9.09 -9.22 3.15
N ASP A 263 8.90 -8.21 2.31
CA ASP A 263 9.85 -7.12 2.13
C ASP A 263 10.07 -6.35 3.43
N THR A 264 8.98 -6.10 4.17
CA THR A 264 9.05 -5.46 5.48
C THR A 264 9.79 -6.34 6.47
N MET A 265 9.41 -7.62 6.63
CA MET A 265 10.09 -8.54 7.55
C MET A 265 11.59 -8.70 7.22
N LYS A 266 11.94 -8.76 5.94
CA LYS A 266 13.33 -8.79 5.46
C LYS A 266 14.10 -7.53 5.85
N SER A 267 13.50 -6.34 5.68
CA SER A 267 14.15 -5.06 6.02
C SER A 267 14.50 -4.89 7.51
N PHE A 268 13.83 -5.68 8.38
CA PHE A 268 14.08 -5.77 9.82
C PHE A 268 14.87 -7.03 10.20
N GLY A 269 15.44 -7.75 9.23
CA GLY A 269 16.30 -8.91 9.44
C GLY A 269 15.59 -10.14 10.00
N LYS A 270 14.25 -10.23 9.87
CA LYS A 270 13.49 -11.40 10.31
C LYS A 270 13.54 -12.54 9.29
N PHE A 271 13.64 -12.21 8.01
CA PHE A 271 13.76 -13.17 6.92
C PHE A 271 15.05 -12.94 6.12
N VAL A 272 15.57 -14.03 5.54
CA VAL A 272 16.78 -14.06 4.73
C VAL A 272 16.43 -14.58 3.33
N GLY A 273 16.97 -13.96 2.28
CA GLY A 273 16.77 -14.35 0.89
C GLY A 273 16.69 -13.15 -0.06
N GLU A 274 17.05 -13.35 -1.33
CA GLU A 274 16.93 -12.30 -2.36
C GLU A 274 15.56 -12.30 -3.03
N ASN A 275 15.08 -13.48 -3.44
CA ASN A 275 13.77 -13.68 -4.04
C ASN A 275 12.92 -14.59 -3.14
N TYR A 276 11.81 -14.06 -2.63
CA TYR A 276 10.76 -14.91 -2.09
C TYR A 276 9.87 -15.32 -3.26
N TYR A 277 10.09 -16.50 -3.82
CA TYR A 277 9.22 -17.03 -4.86
C TYR A 277 7.89 -17.42 -4.22
N ILE A 278 6.94 -16.50 -4.24
CA ILE A 278 5.56 -16.78 -3.86
C ILE A 278 4.77 -16.91 -5.16
N TYR A 279 4.42 -18.16 -5.46
CA TYR A 279 3.72 -18.67 -6.63
C TYR A 279 4.54 -18.88 -7.90
N PRO A 280 4.29 -19.99 -8.62
CA PRO A 280 4.96 -20.27 -9.87
C PRO A 280 4.68 -19.09 -10.83
N PRO A 281 5.67 -18.62 -11.60
CA PRO A 281 5.39 -17.68 -12.68
C PRO A 281 4.24 -18.28 -13.50
N LYS A 282 3.23 -17.48 -13.86
CA LYS A 282 2.18 -17.91 -14.81
C LYS A 282 2.85 -18.79 -15.83
N ARG A 283 2.50 -20.09 -15.87
CA ARG A 283 3.14 -21.02 -16.81
C ARG A 283 3.11 -20.31 -18.15
N PRO A 284 4.27 -20.11 -18.80
CA PRO A 284 4.29 -19.44 -20.09
C PRO A 284 3.19 -20.07 -20.96
N ILE A 285 2.39 -19.27 -21.65
CA ILE A 285 1.29 -19.78 -22.49
C ILE A 285 1.80 -20.91 -23.41
N LEU A 286 3.06 -20.82 -23.81
CA LEU A 286 3.78 -21.85 -24.55
C LEU A 286 3.88 -23.19 -23.79
N ILE A 287 4.17 -23.18 -22.49
CA ILE A 287 4.21 -24.40 -21.65
C ILE A 287 2.81 -25.01 -21.52
N ASP A 288 1.76 -24.23 -21.28
CA ASP A 288 0.40 -24.78 -21.21
C ASP A 288 -0.07 -25.31 -22.57
N ALA A 289 0.25 -24.60 -23.67
CA ALA A 289 0.01 -25.08 -25.02
C ALA A 289 0.72 -26.42 -25.26
N LEU A 290 2.02 -26.52 -24.94
CA LEU A 290 2.80 -27.74 -25.06
C LEU A 290 2.29 -28.86 -24.15
N LEU A 291 1.80 -28.57 -22.95
CA LEU A 291 1.24 -29.57 -22.04
C LEU A 291 -0.16 -30.04 -22.48
N SER A 292 -0.93 -29.18 -23.16
CA SER A 292 -2.24 -29.52 -23.73
C SER A 292 -2.19 -30.31 -25.03
N MET A 293 -1.06 -30.24 -25.76
CA MET A 293 -0.81 -31.01 -26.99
C MET A 293 -0.68 -32.51 -26.70
N ASP A 294 -1.14 -33.31 -27.63
CA ASP A 294 -0.95 -34.76 -27.58
C ASP A 294 0.50 -35.16 -27.90
N ALA A 295 0.86 -36.40 -27.58
CA ALA A 295 2.23 -36.89 -27.75
C ALA A 295 2.73 -36.85 -29.20
N THR A 296 1.82 -36.92 -30.18
CA THR A 296 2.15 -36.89 -31.61
C THR A 296 2.52 -35.47 -32.06
N GLU A 297 1.79 -34.47 -31.58
CA GLU A 297 2.05 -33.05 -31.88
C GLU A 297 3.37 -32.59 -31.25
N LEU A 298 3.63 -32.99 -30.01
CA LEU A 298 4.90 -32.70 -29.32
C LEU A 298 6.11 -33.32 -30.01
N SER A 299 5.99 -34.55 -30.51
CA SER A 299 7.07 -35.20 -31.26
C SER A 299 7.45 -34.41 -32.50
N LYS A 300 6.44 -33.93 -33.26
CA LYS A 300 6.69 -33.15 -34.48
C LYS A 300 7.38 -31.81 -34.19
N ILE A 301 6.97 -31.14 -33.11
CA ILE A 301 7.60 -29.88 -32.68
C ILE A 301 9.03 -30.12 -32.20
N ALA A 302 9.26 -31.19 -31.42
CA ALA A 302 10.59 -31.56 -30.94
C ALA A 302 11.54 -31.90 -32.10
N ASP A 303 11.08 -32.66 -33.10
CA ASP A 303 11.85 -32.99 -34.30
C ASP A 303 12.21 -31.72 -35.10
N THR A 304 11.25 -30.79 -35.23
CA THR A 304 11.46 -29.50 -35.92
C THR A 304 12.50 -28.62 -35.22
N LEU A 305 12.60 -28.75 -33.88
CA LEU A 305 13.56 -28.03 -33.05
C LEU A 305 14.88 -28.81 -32.82
N GLY A 306 15.02 -30.01 -33.40
CA GLY A 306 16.21 -30.86 -33.24
C GLY A 306 16.37 -31.49 -31.86
N LEU A 307 15.28 -31.62 -31.09
CA LEU A 307 15.26 -32.17 -29.74
C LEU A 307 14.80 -33.63 -29.77
N ASN A 308 15.62 -34.55 -29.24
CA ASN A 308 15.25 -35.96 -29.13
C ASN A 308 14.51 -36.22 -27.81
N ILE A 309 13.20 -36.50 -27.88
CA ILE A 309 12.34 -36.78 -26.72
C ILE A 309 11.92 -38.24 -26.59
N SER A 310 12.55 -39.17 -27.32
CA SER A 310 12.26 -40.61 -27.29
C SER A 310 12.66 -41.24 -25.94
N GLY A 311 11.83 -41.08 -24.91
CA GLY A 311 12.08 -41.62 -23.57
C GLY A 311 11.31 -40.94 -22.44
N TYR A 312 10.68 -39.79 -22.68
CA TYR A 312 9.87 -39.10 -21.67
C TYR A 312 8.45 -39.68 -21.61
N SER A 313 8.12 -40.47 -20.58
CA SER A 313 6.73 -40.80 -20.26
C SER A 313 6.12 -39.73 -19.35
N ARG A 314 4.95 -39.20 -19.72
CA ARG A 314 4.20 -38.23 -18.91
C ARG A 314 3.61 -38.94 -17.68
N ASN A 315 4.34 -38.95 -16.57
CA ASN A 315 3.77 -39.20 -15.25
C ASN A 315 3.85 -37.91 -14.43
N PHE A 316 2.78 -37.10 -14.47
CA PHE A 316 2.56 -36.05 -13.49
C PHE A 316 1.16 -36.20 -12.91
N ALA A 317 1.12 -36.70 -11.67
CA ALA A 317 -0.04 -36.58 -10.81
C ALA A 317 -0.28 -35.09 -10.52
N VAL A 318 -1.54 -34.69 -10.66
CA VAL A 318 -2.03 -33.36 -10.34
C VAL A 318 -1.99 -33.16 -8.82
N TYR A 319 -1.21 -32.18 -8.37
CA TYR A 319 -1.40 -31.44 -7.11
C TYR A 319 -1.13 -29.95 -7.39
#